data_AF-A0A812T2L8-F1
#
_entry.id   AF-A0A812T2L8-F1
#
_cell.length_a   1.000
_cell.length_b   1.000
_cell.length_c   1.000
_cell.angle_alpha   90.00
_cell.angle_beta   90.00
_cell.angle_gamma   90.00
#
_symmetry.space_group_name_H-M   'P 1'
#
loop_
_entity.id
_entity.type
_entity.pdbx_description
1 polymer ?
#
loop_
_entity_poly.entity_id
_entity_poly.type
_entity_poly.pdbx_seq_one_letter_code
_entity_poly.pdbx_strand_id
1 'polypeptide(L)'
;ILEQGLNMHRIAGAAAGAAGAVQNAALALGDALQDDKSSEGGEGFFGASAAPEGYAGHIWVQLESYAHHSHITVKLVGLCVAIGLIVTSILGMLNLWGADFQVFEYVHAIWNLPFGLLMILMDATPTWLGKAAGWQTALWKKAPILARARGRALTHFYVGTINLAMFTADESFLWMLIHICMGGALCACGLLMLFHHHCYQCRRKRHVQNNANAVANVVHNANRAVDVLKEEAVEVRAYIAANHCSVRIFCFLVALALVVASVLGMINIFSLVFDPFHYLVGVYNFFFALAMVVLDGESSWFRHCCDCRSRLFQSFPFLATQPGRALLHFYVGTVNIAMMPGGFMDIVFVAVGGSLVVCSILMVLHHNYCLKVPEWPFGHRT
;
A
#
# COMPACT_ATOMS: atom_id res chain seq x y z
N ILE A 1 10.67 17.02 -61.15
CA ILE A 1 9.92 15.78 -61.50
C ILE A 1 10.66 14.52 -61.02
N LEU A 2 11.94 14.31 -61.38
CA LEU A 2 12.70 13.12 -60.93
C LEU A 2 12.97 13.04 -59.41
N GLU A 3 13.27 14.16 -58.73
CA GLU A 3 13.44 14.18 -57.26
C GLU A 3 12.13 13.95 -56.49
N GLN A 4 10.99 14.36 -57.05
CA GLN A 4 9.67 14.08 -56.45
C GLN A 4 9.31 12.59 -56.55
N GLY A 5 9.72 11.91 -57.63
CA GLY A 5 9.53 10.47 -57.77
C GLY A 5 10.37 9.65 -56.78
N LEU A 6 11.62 10.07 -56.54
CA LEU A 6 12.52 9.36 -55.61
C LEU A 6 12.06 9.49 -54.14
N ASN A 7 11.52 10.65 -53.75
CA ASN A 7 10.95 10.84 -52.41
C ASN A 7 9.68 10.02 -52.19
N MET A 8 8.81 9.90 -53.20
CA MET A 8 7.60 9.06 -53.10
C MET A 8 7.93 7.58 -52.90
N HIS A 9 8.99 7.06 -53.55
CA HIS A 9 9.38 5.66 -53.40
C HIS A 9 10.03 5.36 -52.03
N ARG A 10 10.75 6.31 -51.45
CA ARG A 10 11.27 6.19 -50.07
C ARG A 10 10.16 6.26 -49.02
N ILE A 11 9.18 7.12 -49.24
CA ILE A 11 7.99 7.23 -48.37
C ILE A 11 7.16 5.94 -48.46
N ALA A 12 6.96 5.38 -49.66
CA ALA A 12 6.26 4.11 -49.84
C ALA A 12 6.98 2.93 -49.17
N GLY A 13 8.32 2.89 -49.25
CA GLY A 13 9.13 1.87 -48.56
C GLY A 13 9.08 1.99 -47.04
N ALA A 14 9.13 3.22 -46.51
CA ALA A 14 8.98 3.47 -45.07
C ALA A 14 7.57 3.13 -44.56
N ALA A 15 6.54 3.42 -45.35
CA ALA A 15 5.15 3.08 -45.03
C ALA A 15 4.92 1.55 -45.03
N ALA A 16 5.48 0.82 -45.99
CA ALA A 16 5.41 -0.64 -46.03
C ALA A 16 6.16 -1.29 -44.85
N GLY A 17 7.32 -0.76 -44.47
CA GLY A 17 8.06 -1.20 -43.28
C GLY A 17 7.29 -0.95 -41.97
N ALA A 18 6.65 0.21 -41.85
CA ALA A 18 5.80 0.53 -40.70
C ALA A 18 4.56 -0.37 -40.61
N ALA A 19 3.92 -0.67 -41.74
CA ALA A 19 2.78 -1.60 -41.79
C ALA A 19 3.17 -3.02 -41.33
N GLY A 20 4.33 -3.52 -41.77
CA GLY A 20 4.85 -4.82 -41.33
C GLY A 20 5.18 -4.86 -39.83
N ALA A 21 5.76 -3.78 -39.28
CA ALA A 21 6.05 -3.68 -37.86
C ALA A 21 4.77 -3.65 -37.00
N VAL A 22 3.74 -2.93 -37.44
CA VAL A 22 2.42 -2.88 -36.78
C VAL A 22 1.74 -4.25 -36.82
N GLN A 23 1.81 -4.96 -37.94
CA GLN A 23 1.21 -6.29 -38.06
C GLN A 23 1.90 -7.33 -37.17
N ASN A 24 3.22 -7.29 -37.06
CA ASN A 24 3.98 -8.16 -36.15
C ASN A 24 3.69 -7.84 -34.67
N ALA A 25 3.54 -6.56 -34.32
CA ALA A 25 3.16 -6.15 -32.97
C ALA A 25 1.73 -6.57 -32.61
N ALA A 26 0.80 -6.49 -33.56
CA ALA A 26 -0.58 -6.94 -33.37
C ALA A 26 -0.68 -8.46 -33.16
N LEU A 27 0.12 -9.25 -33.91
CA LEU A 27 0.22 -10.70 -33.70
C LEU A 27 0.79 -11.05 -32.33
N ALA A 28 1.91 -10.42 -31.94
CA ALA A 28 2.52 -10.65 -30.62
C ALA A 28 1.57 -10.29 -29.45
N LEU A 29 0.74 -9.27 -29.61
CA LEU A 29 -0.27 -8.90 -28.62
C LEU A 29 -1.43 -9.92 -28.58
N GLY A 30 -1.83 -10.45 -29.74
CA GLY A 30 -2.83 -11.52 -29.84
C GLY A 30 -2.38 -12.77 -29.08
N ASP A 31 -1.14 -13.20 -29.28
CA ASP A 31 -0.55 -14.35 -28.59
C ASP A 31 -0.49 -14.10 -27.07
N ALA A 32 -0.08 -12.90 -26.63
CA ALA A 32 -0.03 -12.54 -25.21
C ALA A 32 -1.41 -12.53 -24.53
N LEU A 33 -2.48 -12.13 -25.24
CA LEU A 33 -3.85 -12.16 -24.73
C LEU A 33 -4.42 -13.59 -24.68
N GLN A 34 -4.00 -14.45 -25.59
CA GLN A 34 -4.43 -15.84 -25.65
C GLN A 34 -3.81 -16.67 -24.51
N ASP A 35 -2.56 -16.36 -24.16
CA ASP A 35 -1.89 -16.92 -22.97
C ASP A 35 -2.56 -16.50 -21.66
N ASP A 36 -3.02 -15.25 -21.52
CA ASP A 36 -3.68 -14.78 -20.29
C ASP A 36 -5.04 -15.48 -20.07
N LYS A 37 -5.82 -15.73 -21.14
CA LYS A 37 -7.09 -16.48 -21.08
C LYS A 37 -6.92 -17.95 -20.66
N SER A 38 -5.78 -18.56 -20.99
CA SER A 38 -5.48 -19.94 -20.57
C SER A 38 -5.23 -20.04 -19.05
N SER A 39 -4.90 -18.93 -18.38
CA SER A 39 -4.60 -18.90 -16.94
C SER A 39 -5.83 -18.72 -16.04
N GLU A 40 -6.96 -18.23 -16.57
CA GLU A 40 -8.18 -18.00 -15.78
C GLU A 40 -9.17 -19.18 -15.79
N GLY A 41 -8.93 -20.24 -16.59
CA GLY A 41 -9.82 -21.40 -16.74
C GLY A 41 -9.72 -22.49 -15.65
N GLY A 42 -8.95 -22.28 -14.57
CA GLY A 42 -8.79 -23.26 -13.49
C GLY A 42 -9.82 -23.08 -12.37
N GLU A 43 -10.99 -23.71 -12.50
CA GLU A 43 -11.92 -23.91 -11.38
C GLU A 43 -11.25 -24.71 -10.27
N GLY A 44 -11.09 -24.09 -9.09
CA GLY A 44 -10.61 -24.78 -7.88
C GLY A 44 -9.81 -23.87 -6.95
N PHE A 45 -10.53 -23.19 -6.04
CA PHE A 45 -9.98 -22.27 -5.02
C PHE A 45 -8.96 -22.92 -4.05
N PHE A 46 -8.72 -24.25 -4.11
CA PHE A 46 -7.69 -24.98 -3.35
C PHE A 46 -7.06 -26.17 -4.11
N GLY A 47 -6.89 -26.10 -5.43
CA GLY A 47 -6.19 -27.14 -6.20
C GLY A 47 -4.66 -27.05 -6.11
N ALA A 48 -4.05 -27.51 -5.01
CA ALA A 48 -2.60 -27.63 -4.90
C ALA A 48 -2.09 -28.95 -5.50
N SER A 49 -2.25 -29.16 -6.81
CA SER A 49 -1.55 -30.25 -7.53
C SER A 49 -0.30 -29.70 -8.22
N ALA A 50 0.83 -30.37 -7.98
CA ALA A 50 2.18 -30.09 -8.44
C ALA A 50 2.29 -29.18 -9.70
N ALA A 51 2.87 -27.99 -9.52
CA ALA A 51 3.27 -27.15 -10.62
C ALA A 51 4.39 -27.84 -11.42
N PRO A 52 4.30 -27.93 -12.76
CA PRO A 52 5.33 -28.56 -13.59
C PRO A 52 6.66 -27.79 -13.49
N GLU A 53 7.79 -28.50 -13.60
CA GLU A 53 9.15 -27.98 -13.33
C GLU A 53 9.57 -26.77 -14.18
N GLY A 54 8.82 -26.43 -15.25
CA GLY A 54 9.02 -25.21 -16.05
C GLY A 54 8.42 -23.92 -15.46
N TYR A 55 7.56 -23.99 -14.44
CA TYR A 55 6.88 -22.81 -13.88
C TYR A 55 7.76 -21.94 -12.97
N ALA A 56 8.94 -22.42 -12.59
CA ALA A 56 9.85 -21.69 -11.71
C ALA A 56 10.30 -20.35 -12.34
N GLY A 57 10.57 -20.31 -13.65
CA GLY A 57 11.05 -19.09 -14.32
C GLY A 57 10.02 -17.95 -14.30
N HIS A 58 8.75 -18.24 -14.54
CA HIS A 58 7.69 -17.23 -14.59
C HIS A 58 7.32 -16.70 -13.19
N ILE A 59 7.40 -17.56 -12.16
CA ILE A 59 7.26 -17.15 -10.76
C ILE A 59 8.42 -16.24 -10.36
N TRP A 60 9.66 -16.55 -10.76
CA TRP A 60 10.83 -15.73 -10.44
C TRP A 60 10.75 -14.32 -11.04
N VAL A 61 10.33 -14.17 -12.30
CA VAL A 61 10.18 -12.85 -12.95
C VAL A 61 9.08 -12.02 -12.27
N GLN A 62 7.95 -12.63 -11.88
CA GLN A 62 6.92 -11.96 -11.07
C GLN A 62 7.41 -11.63 -9.67
N LEU A 63 8.20 -12.51 -9.04
CA LEU A 63 8.76 -12.29 -7.71
C LEU A 63 9.77 -11.15 -7.72
N GLU A 64 10.58 -11.02 -8.76
CA GLU A 64 11.58 -9.97 -8.93
C GLU A 64 10.93 -8.62 -9.22
N SER A 65 9.97 -8.56 -10.16
CA SER A 65 9.16 -7.35 -10.42
C SER A 65 8.38 -6.90 -9.17
N TYR A 66 7.78 -7.83 -8.43
CA TYR A 66 7.09 -7.54 -7.18
C TYR A 66 8.05 -7.16 -6.06
N ALA A 67 9.21 -7.80 -5.96
CA ALA A 67 10.22 -7.49 -4.96
C ALA A 67 10.82 -6.10 -5.17
N HIS A 68 10.86 -5.62 -6.42
CA HIS A 68 11.41 -4.32 -6.79
C HIS A 68 10.39 -3.17 -6.72
N HIS A 69 9.08 -3.44 -6.82
CA HIS A 69 8.03 -2.41 -6.80
C HIS A 69 7.15 -2.40 -5.54
N SER A 70 7.08 -3.49 -4.77
CA SER A 70 6.47 -3.45 -3.44
C SER A 70 7.39 -2.67 -2.51
N HIS A 71 6.99 -1.43 -2.20
CA HIS A 71 7.66 -0.48 -1.31
C HIS A 71 8.53 -1.19 -0.27
N ILE A 72 9.86 -1.01 -0.40
CA ILE A 72 10.88 -1.39 0.59
C ILE A 72 10.42 -1.08 2.01
N THR A 73 9.64 0.00 2.17
CA THR A 73 8.98 0.43 3.39
C THR A 73 8.11 -0.66 4.04
N VAL A 74 7.25 -1.36 3.31
CA VAL A 74 6.37 -2.39 3.92
C VAL A 74 7.18 -3.60 4.37
N LYS A 75 8.17 -4.03 3.60
CA LYS A 75 9.09 -5.11 3.99
C LYS A 75 9.92 -4.72 5.21
N LEU A 76 10.40 -3.48 5.25
CA LEU A 76 11.17 -2.96 6.37
C LEU A 76 10.32 -2.89 7.64
N VAL A 77 9.09 -2.37 7.55
CA VAL A 77 8.15 -2.33 8.69
C VAL A 77 7.81 -3.76 9.13
N GLY A 78 7.48 -4.67 8.20
CA GLY A 78 7.24 -6.08 8.50
C GLY A 78 8.43 -6.72 9.23
N LEU A 79 9.65 -6.48 8.76
CA LEU A 79 10.88 -6.96 9.39
C LEU A 79 11.10 -6.36 10.79
N CYS A 80 10.93 -5.05 10.95
CA CYS A 80 11.06 -4.38 12.25
C CYS A 80 10.03 -4.93 13.26
N VAL A 81 8.78 -5.14 12.84
CA VAL A 81 7.75 -5.70 13.72
C VAL A 81 8.03 -7.17 14.02
N ALA A 82 8.54 -7.95 13.06
CA ALA A 82 8.93 -9.33 13.29
C ALA A 82 10.07 -9.45 14.32
N ILE A 83 11.06 -8.56 14.26
CA ILE A 83 12.12 -8.47 15.28
C ILE A 83 11.52 -8.07 16.63
N GLY A 84 10.62 -7.07 16.64
CA GLY A 84 9.89 -6.66 17.83
C GLY A 84 9.13 -7.81 18.51
N LEU A 85 8.45 -8.64 17.72
CA LEU A 85 7.76 -9.84 18.20
C LEU A 85 8.73 -10.83 18.86
N ILE A 86 9.88 -11.09 18.24
CA ILE A 86 10.88 -12.02 18.79
C ILE A 86 11.44 -11.47 20.11
N VAL A 87 11.82 -10.19 20.14
CA VAL A 87 12.41 -9.55 21.33
C VAL A 87 11.41 -9.54 22.48
N THR A 88 10.16 -9.10 22.23
CA THR A 88 9.11 -9.07 23.26
C THR A 88 8.78 -10.46 23.77
N SER A 89 8.76 -11.47 22.89
CA SER A 89 8.57 -12.88 23.29
C SER A 89 9.70 -13.39 24.20
N ILE A 90 10.96 -13.10 23.86
CA ILE A 90 12.11 -13.49 24.69
C ILE A 90 12.05 -12.79 26.06
N LEU A 91 11.75 -11.50 26.07
CA LEU A 91 11.61 -10.74 27.32
C LEU A 91 10.49 -11.28 28.21
N GLY A 92 9.35 -11.66 27.62
CA GLY A 92 8.24 -12.30 28.33
C GLY A 92 8.63 -13.66 28.92
N MET A 93 9.31 -14.51 28.15
CA MET A 93 9.76 -15.83 28.63
C MET A 93 10.78 -15.77 29.77
N LEU A 94 11.67 -14.77 29.75
CA LEU A 94 12.71 -14.61 30.78
C LEU A 94 12.19 -13.96 32.07
N ASN A 95 10.91 -13.59 32.11
CA ASN A 95 10.29 -12.84 33.21
C ASN A 95 11.14 -11.64 33.68
N LEU A 96 11.80 -10.95 32.75
CA LEU A 96 12.73 -9.86 33.08
C LEU A 96 12.02 -8.60 33.62
N TRP A 97 10.69 -8.61 33.71
CA TRP A 97 9.86 -7.45 34.04
C TRP A 97 9.02 -7.63 35.31
N GLY A 98 9.19 -8.75 36.04
CA GLY A 98 8.62 -8.92 37.38
C GLY A 98 7.10 -9.03 37.42
N ALA A 99 6.46 -9.43 36.32
CA ALA A 99 5.03 -9.74 36.31
C ALA A 99 4.78 -11.12 36.93
N ASP A 100 3.66 -11.28 37.63
CA ASP A 100 3.21 -12.57 38.12
C ASP A 100 3.00 -13.50 36.92
N PHE A 101 3.70 -14.64 36.92
CA PHE A 101 3.75 -15.54 35.77
C PHE A 101 2.36 -16.09 35.43
N GLN A 102 1.77 -15.61 34.34
CA GLN A 102 0.57 -16.19 33.76
C GLN A 102 0.94 -17.19 32.67
N VAL A 103 0.45 -18.44 32.78
CA VAL A 103 0.71 -19.50 31.79
C VAL A 103 0.31 -19.06 30.37
N PHE A 104 -0.73 -18.25 30.25
CA PHE A 104 -1.22 -17.76 28.97
C PHE A 104 -0.21 -16.85 28.25
N GLU A 105 0.42 -15.91 28.97
CA GLU A 105 1.47 -15.04 28.43
C GLU A 105 2.68 -15.84 27.95
N TYR A 106 3.08 -16.86 28.72
CA TYR A 106 4.19 -17.74 28.35
C TYR A 106 3.91 -18.53 27.07
N VAL A 107 2.71 -19.11 26.95
CA VAL A 107 2.28 -19.82 25.74
C VAL A 107 2.23 -18.87 24.54
N HIS A 108 1.74 -17.65 24.73
CA HIS A 108 1.70 -16.63 23.68
C HIS A 108 3.11 -16.21 23.23
N ALA A 109 4.04 -16.01 24.16
CA ALA A 109 5.43 -15.69 23.85
C ALA A 109 6.12 -16.82 23.05
N ILE A 110 5.89 -18.09 23.44
CA ILE A 110 6.37 -19.24 22.66
C ILE A 110 5.75 -19.26 21.26
N TRP A 111 4.46 -18.94 21.14
CA TRP A 111 3.75 -18.93 19.87
C TRP A 111 4.24 -17.82 18.94
N ASN A 112 4.59 -16.64 19.45
CA ASN A 112 5.03 -15.50 18.63
C ASN A 112 6.42 -15.68 18.01
N LEU A 113 7.31 -16.47 18.62
CA LEU A 113 8.65 -16.76 18.08
C LEU A 113 8.65 -17.37 16.67
N PRO A 114 7.95 -18.49 16.38
CA PRO A 114 7.93 -19.06 15.04
C PRO A 114 7.29 -18.12 14.02
N PHE A 115 6.30 -17.30 14.40
CA PHE A 115 5.71 -16.31 13.48
C PHE A 115 6.67 -15.15 13.19
N GLY A 116 7.40 -14.65 14.19
CA GLY A 116 8.44 -13.65 13.99
C GLY A 116 9.54 -14.18 13.05
N LEU A 117 10.01 -15.41 13.24
CA LEU A 117 10.98 -16.04 12.35
C LEU A 117 10.41 -16.26 10.94
N LEU A 118 9.16 -16.71 10.84
CA LEU A 118 8.47 -16.90 9.57
C LEU A 118 8.38 -15.58 8.79
N MET A 119 8.04 -14.48 9.48
CA MET A 119 7.98 -13.15 8.90
C MET A 119 9.35 -12.65 8.41
N ILE A 120 10.42 -12.84 9.20
CA ILE A 120 11.79 -12.53 8.77
C ILE A 120 12.12 -13.31 7.48
N LEU A 121 11.82 -14.62 7.44
CA LEU A 121 12.04 -15.44 6.25
C LEU A 121 11.18 -15.01 5.06
N MET A 122 9.99 -14.46 5.29
CA MET A 122 9.11 -14.00 4.21
C MET A 122 9.52 -12.66 3.62
N ASP A 123 9.97 -11.71 4.45
CA ASP A 123 10.18 -10.32 4.04
C ASP A 123 11.64 -9.93 3.84
N ALA A 124 12.59 -10.64 4.46
CA ALA A 124 14.01 -10.39 4.25
C ALA A 124 14.38 -10.73 2.80
N THR A 125 15.17 -9.85 2.19
CA THR A 125 15.71 -10.12 0.85
C THR A 125 16.72 -11.27 0.92
N PRO A 126 16.84 -12.09 -0.14
CA PRO A 126 17.82 -13.17 -0.18
C PRO A 126 19.26 -12.71 0.10
N THR A 127 19.58 -11.47 -0.31
CA THR A 127 20.86 -10.81 -0.04
C THR A 127 21.13 -10.58 1.45
N TRP A 128 20.10 -10.34 2.26
CA TRP A 128 20.23 -10.14 3.71
C TRP A 128 20.31 -11.48 4.46
N LEU A 129 19.62 -12.50 3.95
CA LEU A 129 19.61 -13.84 4.53
C LEU A 129 20.92 -14.61 4.31
N GLY A 130 21.67 -14.31 3.25
CA GLY A 130 22.92 -15.00 2.93
C GLY A 130 22.71 -16.51 2.82
N LYS A 131 23.39 -17.30 3.66
CA LYS A 131 23.23 -18.77 3.70
C LYS A 131 21.80 -19.21 4.07
N ALA A 132 21.04 -18.36 4.78
CA ALA A 132 19.67 -18.66 5.16
C ALA A 132 18.67 -18.57 3.99
N ALA A 133 19.07 -18.03 2.83
CA ALA A 133 18.20 -17.95 1.65
C ALA A 133 17.72 -19.33 1.15
N GLY A 134 18.50 -20.40 1.39
CA GLY A 134 18.05 -21.77 1.09
C GLY A 134 16.80 -22.19 1.86
N TRP A 135 16.65 -21.73 3.11
CA TRP A 135 15.47 -21.98 3.93
C TRP A 135 14.24 -21.25 3.41
N GLN A 136 14.41 -20.02 2.93
CA GLN A 136 13.35 -19.25 2.30
C GLN A 136 12.82 -19.96 1.03
N THR A 137 13.72 -20.44 0.17
CA THR A 137 13.33 -21.21 -1.03
C THR A 137 12.64 -22.53 -0.66
N ALA A 138 13.16 -23.26 0.34
CA ALA A 138 12.53 -24.49 0.82
C ALA A 138 11.14 -24.24 1.41
N LEU A 139 10.97 -23.14 2.15
CA LEU A 139 9.69 -22.69 2.70
C LEU A 139 8.70 -22.39 1.59
N TRP A 140 9.10 -21.65 0.55
CA TRP A 140 8.24 -21.36 -0.61
C TRP A 140 7.87 -22.62 -1.39
N LYS A 141 8.77 -23.61 -1.46
CA LYS A 141 8.47 -24.90 -2.09
C LYS A 141 7.41 -25.69 -1.31
N LYS A 142 7.49 -25.68 0.03
CA LYS A 142 6.53 -26.39 0.90
C LYS A 142 5.21 -25.64 1.08
N ALA A 143 5.24 -24.31 1.10
CA ALA A 143 4.11 -23.43 1.32
C ALA A 143 4.06 -22.35 0.22
N PRO A 144 3.68 -22.71 -1.02
CA PRO A 144 3.68 -21.77 -2.15
C PRO A 144 2.74 -20.58 -1.95
N ILE A 145 1.75 -20.70 -1.06
CA ILE A 145 0.90 -19.58 -0.65
C ILE A 145 1.72 -18.42 -0.05
N LEU A 146 2.77 -18.71 0.72
CA LEU A 146 3.65 -17.71 1.34
C LEU A 146 4.59 -17.04 0.33
N ALA A 147 4.83 -17.67 -0.82
CA ALA A 147 5.58 -17.05 -1.91
C ALA A 147 4.74 -15.97 -2.63
N ARG A 148 3.40 -16.15 -2.64
CA ARG A 148 2.46 -15.22 -3.26
C ARG A 148 2.22 -14.01 -2.37
N ALA A 149 2.14 -12.83 -2.97
CA ALA A 149 1.88 -11.56 -2.27
C ALA A 149 0.62 -11.61 -1.40
N ARG A 150 -0.46 -12.20 -1.91
CA ARG A 150 -1.73 -12.35 -1.19
C ARG A 150 -1.59 -13.24 0.05
N GLY A 151 -0.83 -14.33 -0.03
CA GLY A 151 -0.60 -15.20 1.12
C GLY A 151 0.25 -14.52 2.19
N ARG A 152 1.32 -13.80 1.79
CA ARG A 152 2.09 -12.98 2.74
C ARG A 152 1.24 -11.95 3.46
N ALA A 153 0.38 -11.26 2.71
CA ALA A 153 -0.51 -10.24 3.24
C ALA A 153 -1.52 -10.82 4.25
N LEU A 154 -2.10 -11.98 3.94
CA LEU A 154 -2.98 -12.70 4.85
C LEU A 154 -2.25 -13.20 6.11
N THR A 155 -1.00 -13.66 5.99
CA THR A 155 -0.19 -14.05 7.15
C THR A 155 0.06 -12.85 8.06
N HIS A 156 0.45 -11.70 7.52
CA HIS A 156 0.62 -10.46 8.30
C HIS A 156 -0.67 -10.07 9.02
N PHE A 157 -1.79 -10.07 8.30
CA PHE A 157 -3.08 -9.74 8.86
C PHE A 157 -3.47 -10.72 9.99
N TYR A 158 -3.31 -12.03 9.75
CA TYR A 158 -3.61 -13.07 10.74
C TYR A 158 -2.78 -12.92 12.01
N VAL A 159 -1.45 -12.80 11.91
CA VAL A 159 -0.56 -12.62 13.07
C VAL A 159 -0.86 -11.31 13.79
N GLY A 160 -1.20 -10.25 13.04
CA GLY A 160 -1.65 -8.99 13.60
C GLY A 160 -2.94 -9.13 14.41
N THR A 161 -3.94 -9.82 13.87
CA THR A 161 -5.23 -10.02 14.55
C THR A 161 -5.09 -10.87 15.81
N ILE A 162 -4.20 -11.87 15.83
CA ILE A 162 -3.92 -12.66 17.04
C ILE A 162 -3.29 -11.77 18.11
N ASN A 163 -2.26 -10.99 17.76
CA ASN A 163 -1.64 -10.07 18.71
C ASN A 163 -2.62 -9.01 19.24
N LEU A 164 -3.61 -8.59 18.42
CA LEU A 164 -4.68 -7.70 18.85
C LEU A 164 -5.80 -8.40 19.65
N ALA A 165 -5.95 -9.72 19.56
CA ALA A 165 -6.98 -10.44 20.30
C ALA A 165 -6.48 -10.90 21.68
N MET A 166 -5.18 -10.90 21.89
CA MET A 166 -4.52 -11.51 23.06
C MET A 166 -4.46 -10.60 24.30
N PHE A 167 -5.13 -9.43 24.29
CA PHE A 167 -5.16 -8.57 25.48
C PHE A 167 -5.91 -9.22 26.64
N THR A 168 -5.22 -9.38 27.75
CA THR A 168 -5.88 -9.66 29.03
C THR A 168 -6.15 -8.33 29.76
N ALA A 169 -7.27 -8.27 30.51
CA ALA A 169 -7.67 -7.04 31.20
C ALA A 169 -6.70 -6.59 32.31
N ASP A 170 -5.82 -7.50 32.74
CA ASP A 170 -4.91 -7.30 33.87
C ASP A 170 -3.50 -6.88 33.43
N GLU A 171 -3.24 -6.75 32.13
CA GLU A 171 -1.93 -6.34 31.60
C GLU A 171 -1.60 -4.89 31.95
N SER A 172 -0.32 -4.63 32.18
CA SER A 172 0.15 -3.26 32.35
C SER A 172 -0.10 -2.46 31.06
N PHE A 173 -0.42 -1.18 31.22
CA PHE A 173 -0.70 -0.27 30.09
C PHE A 173 0.39 -0.31 29.00
N LEU A 174 1.65 -0.47 29.40
CA LEU A 174 2.77 -0.56 28.46
C LEU A 174 2.70 -1.81 27.57
N TRP A 175 2.38 -2.98 28.13
CA TRP A 175 2.24 -4.22 27.36
C TRP A 175 1.06 -4.17 26.41
N MET A 176 -0.07 -3.66 26.90
CA MET A 176 -1.22 -3.38 26.06
C MET A 176 -0.84 -2.45 24.89
N LEU A 177 -0.14 -1.34 25.16
CA LEU A 177 0.32 -0.44 24.10
C LEU A 177 1.24 -1.14 23.09
N ILE A 178 2.18 -1.98 23.55
CA ILE A 178 3.10 -2.74 22.70
C ILE A 178 2.33 -3.71 21.78
N HIS A 179 1.41 -4.49 22.34
CA HIS A 179 0.59 -5.43 21.58
C HIS A 179 -0.35 -4.72 20.59
N ILE A 180 -0.95 -3.58 20.97
CA ILE A 180 -1.75 -2.74 20.05
C ILE A 180 -0.89 -2.24 18.90
N CYS A 181 0.28 -1.68 19.21
CA CYS A 181 1.18 -1.14 18.20
C CYS A 181 1.69 -2.22 17.25
N MET A 182 2.16 -3.36 17.77
CA MET A 182 2.67 -4.46 16.93
C MET A 182 1.55 -5.13 16.14
N GLY A 183 0.47 -5.54 16.81
CA GLY A 183 -0.66 -6.20 16.17
C GLY A 183 -1.36 -5.30 15.14
N GLY A 184 -1.54 -4.02 15.48
CA GLY A 184 -2.07 -3.00 14.59
C GLY A 184 -1.17 -2.74 13.38
N ALA A 185 0.15 -2.62 13.58
CA ALA A 185 1.10 -2.46 12.48
C ALA A 185 1.09 -3.67 11.53
N LEU A 186 1.00 -4.90 12.05
CA LEU A 186 0.90 -6.12 11.25
C LEU A 186 -0.40 -6.18 10.45
N CYS A 187 -1.54 -5.86 11.08
CA CYS A 187 -2.82 -5.75 10.39
C CYS A 187 -2.75 -4.71 9.27
N ALA A 188 -2.20 -3.53 9.56
CA ALA A 188 -2.03 -2.46 8.59
C ALA A 188 -1.12 -2.88 7.44
N CYS A 189 0.02 -3.53 7.72
CA CYS A 189 0.91 -4.09 6.69
C CYS A 189 0.18 -5.11 5.81
N GLY A 190 -0.56 -6.04 6.41
CA GLY A 190 -1.35 -7.03 5.68
C GLY A 190 -2.41 -6.39 4.78
N LEU A 191 -3.17 -5.42 5.30
CA LEU A 191 -4.16 -4.68 4.52
C LEU A 191 -3.51 -3.87 3.39
N LEU A 192 -2.43 -3.16 3.67
CA LEU A 192 -1.69 -2.39 2.65
C LEU A 192 -1.16 -3.28 1.53
N MET A 193 -0.65 -4.48 1.84
CA MET A 193 -0.24 -5.46 0.84
C MET A 193 -1.43 -5.94 -0.01
N LEU A 194 -2.59 -6.22 0.60
CA LEU A 194 -3.81 -6.60 -0.12
C LEU A 194 -4.31 -5.48 -1.05
N PHE A 195 -4.35 -4.25 -0.55
CA PHE A 195 -4.74 -3.08 -1.33
C PHE A 195 -3.77 -2.84 -2.49
N HIS A 196 -2.47 -2.94 -2.24
CA HIS A 196 -1.47 -2.79 -3.29
C HIS A 196 -1.64 -3.87 -4.37
N HIS A 197 -1.93 -5.11 -3.98
CA HIS A 197 -2.19 -6.20 -4.91
C HIS A 197 -3.43 -5.94 -5.78
N HIS A 198 -4.55 -5.51 -5.20
CA HIS A 198 -5.74 -5.16 -5.97
C HIS A 198 -5.53 -3.94 -6.88
N CYS A 199 -4.87 -2.90 -6.36
CA CYS A 199 -4.55 -1.71 -7.16
C CYS A 199 -3.65 -2.06 -8.35
N TYR A 200 -2.65 -2.93 -8.14
CA TYR A 200 -1.78 -3.42 -9.21
C TYR A 200 -2.55 -4.21 -10.28
N GLN A 201 -3.49 -5.07 -9.88
CA GLN A 201 -4.32 -5.80 -10.84
C GLN A 201 -5.23 -4.88 -11.66
N CYS A 202 -5.90 -3.93 -11.01
CA CYS A 202 -6.71 -2.91 -11.70
C CYS A 202 -5.87 -2.10 -12.69
N ARG A 203 -4.65 -1.74 -12.29
CA ARG A 203 -3.68 -1.05 -13.14
C ARG A 203 -3.30 -1.89 -14.35
N ARG A 204 -2.88 -3.14 -14.15
CA ARG A 204 -2.51 -4.04 -15.25
C ARG A 204 -3.66 -4.18 -16.25
N LYS A 205 -4.90 -4.37 -15.77
CA LYS A 205 -6.09 -4.45 -16.63
C LYS A 205 -6.29 -3.16 -17.44
N ARG A 206 -6.15 -1.99 -16.81
CA ARG A 206 -6.26 -0.71 -17.52
C ARG A 206 -5.15 -0.52 -18.56
N HIS A 207 -3.91 -0.94 -18.30
CA HIS A 207 -2.84 -0.87 -19.31
C HIS A 207 -3.09 -1.79 -20.50
N VAL A 208 -3.50 -3.03 -20.24
CA VAL A 208 -3.84 -3.95 -21.34
C VAL A 208 -4.98 -3.38 -22.17
N GLN A 209 -5.99 -2.78 -21.53
CA GLN A 209 -7.12 -2.15 -22.22
C GLN A 209 -6.71 -0.87 -22.98
N ASN A 210 -5.91 0.01 -22.38
CA ASN A 210 -5.40 1.21 -23.05
C ASN A 210 -4.51 0.86 -24.23
N ASN A 211 -3.62 -0.12 -24.09
CA ASN A 211 -2.77 -0.61 -25.19
C ASN A 211 -3.60 -1.25 -26.29
N ALA A 212 -4.61 -2.05 -25.95
CA ALA A 212 -5.53 -2.63 -26.94
C ALA A 212 -6.31 -1.54 -27.70
N ASN A 213 -6.80 -0.51 -26.99
CA ASN A 213 -7.48 0.63 -27.61
C ASN A 213 -6.51 1.48 -28.45
N ALA A 214 -5.28 1.70 -27.99
CA ALA A 214 -4.26 2.45 -28.71
C ALA A 214 -3.85 1.73 -30.00
N VAL A 215 -3.63 0.41 -29.96
CA VAL A 215 -3.36 -0.40 -31.16
C VAL A 215 -4.55 -0.35 -32.12
N ALA A 216 -5.78 -0.51 -31.62
CA ALA A 216 -6.99 -0.37 -32.45
C ALA A 216 -7.07 1.03 -33.11
N ASN A 217 -6.72 2.09 -32.37
CA ASN A 217 -6.71 3.46 -32.88
C ASN A 217 -5.54 3.74 -33.83
N VAL A 218 -4.35 3.14 -33.65
CA VAL A 218 -3.19 3.28 -34.55
C VAL A 218 -3.46 2.58 -35.88
N VAL A 219 -4.07 1.40 -35.84
CA VAL A 219 -4.58 0.72 -37.04
C VAL A 219 -5.59 1.62 -37.76
N HIS A 220 -6.39 2.38 -37.02
CA HIS A 220 -7.37 3.30 -37.60
C HIS A 220 -6.80 4.66 -38.06
N ASN A 221 -5.67 5.12 -37.49
CA ASN A 221 -5.18 6.50 -37.60
C ASN A 221 -3.69 6.63 -37.96
N ALA A 222 -3.08 5.67 -38.66
CA ALA A 222 -1.66 5.69 -39.06
C ALA A 222 -1.16 7.00 -39.75
N ASN A 223 -2.06 7.90 -40.17
CA ASN A 223 -1.74 9.23 -40.68
C ASN A 223 -1.63 10.37 -39.62
N ARG A 224 -1.90 10.13 -38.32
CA ARG A 224 -1.91 11.18 -37.26
C ARG A 224 -0.88 10.98 -36.14
N ALA A 225 0.11 10.10 -36.34
CA ALA A 225 1.00 9.56 -35.30
C ALA A 225 1.90 10.57 -34.54
N VAL A 226 2.00 11.82 -35.00
CA VAL A 226 2.89 12.83 -34.37
C VAL A 226 2.23 13.53 -33.17
N ASP A 227 0.90 13.65 -33.13
CA ASP A 227 0.21 14.30 -32.00
C ASP A 227 0.05 13.38 -30.79
N VAL A 228 0.05 12.06 -31.00
CA VAL A 228 -0.13 11.03 -29.96
C VAL A 228 1.06 10.93 -29.00
N LEU A 229 2.28 11.20 -29.48
CA LEU A 229 3.49 11.21 -28.64
C LEU A 229 3.47 12.30 -27.55
N LYS A 230 2.72 13.40 -27.76
CA LYS A 230 2.53 14.43 -26.73
C LYS A 230 1.49 14.01 -25.68
N GLU A 231 0.55 13.14 -26.01
CA GLU A 231 -0.43 12.61 -25.06
C GLU A 231 0.18 11.54 -24.15
N GLU A 232 1.10 10.71 -24.66
CA GLU A 232 1.81 9.68 -23.88
C GLU A 232 2.62 10.28 -22.70
N ALA A 233 3.20 11.47 -22.88
CA ALA A 233 3.91 12.18 -21.80
C ALA A 233 2.97 12.68 -20.68
N VAL A 234 1.71 12.96 -21.00
CA VAL A 234 0.67 13.31 -20.00
C VAL A 234 0.25 12.06 -19.22
N GLU A 235 0.25 10.90 -19.84
CA GLU A 235 -0.15 9.63 -19.21
C GLU A 235 0.87 9.16 -18.15
N VAL A 236 2.17 9.37 -18.36
CA VAL A 236 3.22 9.12 -17.35
C VAL A 236 3.05 10.01 -16.12
N ARG A 237 2.54 11.24 -16.29
CA ARG A 237 2.24 12.14 -15.17
C ARG A 237 1.01 11.67 -14.38
N ALA A 238 0.00 11.13 -15.07
CA ALA A 238 -1.13 10.47 -14.43
C ALA A 238 -0.71 9.16 -13.72
N TYR A 239 0.31 8.48 -14.24
CA TYR A 239 0.91 7.25 -13.68
C TYR A 239 1.58 7.49 -12.32
N ILE A 240 2.24 8.64 -12.13
CA ILE A 240 2.82 9.06 -10.84
C ILE A 240 1.74 9.52 -9.86
N ALA A 241 0.65 10.13 -10.35
CA ALA A 241 -0.47 10.57 -9.51
C ALA A 241 -1.28 9.39 -8.92
N ALA A 242 -1.28 8.21 -9.54
CA ALA A 242 -2.14 7.08 -9.17
C ALA A 242 -1.66 6.26 -7.95
N ASN A 243 -0.35 6.20 -7.67
CA ASN A 243 0.19 5.43 -6.51
C ASN A 243 -0.25 6.01 -5.15
N HIS A 244 -0.73 7.25 -5.11
CA HIS A 244 -1.27 7.90 -3.91
C HIS A 244 -2.61 7.32 -3.41
N CYS A 245 -3.24 6.42 -4.17
CA CYS A 245 -4.61 5.98 -3.86
C CYS A 245 -4.70 5.18 -2.55
N SER A 246 -3.78 4.24 -2.29
CA SER A 246 -3.84 3.36 -1.11
C SER A 246 -3.64 4.12 0.20
N VAL A 247 -2.59 4.96 0.27
CA VAL A 247 -2.30 5.79 1.44
C VAL A 247 -3.46 6.75 1.71
N ARG A 248 -4.04 7.34 0.65
CA ARG A 248 -5.18 8.24 0.76
C ARG A 248 -6.43 7.54 1.31
N ILE A 249 -6.75 6.34 0.83
CA ILE A 249 -7.87 5.55 1.36
C ILE A 249 -7.64 5.21 2.83
N PHE A 250 -6.43 4.81 3.20
CA PHE A 250 -6.11 4.50 4.59
C PHE A 250 -6.22 5.75 5.49
N CYS A 251 -5.70 6.90 5.07
CA CYS A 251 -5.86 8.17 5.78
C CYS A 251 -7.32 8.58 5.95
N PHE A 252 -8.12 8.41 4.89
CA PHE A 252 -9.55 8.63 4.95
C PHE A 252 -10.25 7.74 5.99
N LEU A 253 -9.92 6.45 6.05
CA LEU A 253 -10.48 5.53 7.04
C LEU A 253 -10.08 5.89 8.46
N VAL A 254 -8.82 6.25 8.68
CA VAL A 254 -8.32 6.68 9.99
C VAL A 254 -8.98 8.00 10.43
N ALA A 255 -9.13 8.96 9.51
CA ALA A 255 -9.84 10.20 9.77
C ALA A 255 -11.33 9.96 10.10
N LEU A 256 -11.97 9.02 9.41
CA LEU A 256 -13.36 8.62 9.71
C LEU A 256 -13.48 7.97 11.10
N ALA A 257 -12.55 7.08 11.46
CA ALA A 257 -12.48 6.51 12.80
C ALA A 257 -12.28 7.59 13.87
N LEU A 258 -11.45 8.60 13.59
CA LEU A 258 -11.25 9.75 14.48
C LEU A 258 -12.53 10.59 14.64
N VAL A 259 -13.31 10.80 13.58
CA VAL A 259 -14.63 11.46 13.68
C VAL A 259 -15.54 10.69 14.63
N VAL A 260 -15.66 9.37 14.45
CA VAL A 260 -16.51 8.51 15.31
C VAL A 260 -16.03 8.54 16.76
N ALA A 261 -14.73 8.39 16.99
CA ALA A 261 -14.14 8.45 18.34
C ALA A 261 -14.38 9.82 19.00
N SER A 262 -14.27 10.92 18.25
CA SER A 262 -14.53 12.27 18.76
C SER A 262 -16.01 12.46 19.11
N VAL A 263 -16.93 11.93 18.31
CA VAL A 263 -18.38 11.97 18.60
C VAL A 263 -18.70 11.16 19.86
N LEU A 264 -18.15 9.94 19.99
CA LEU A 264 -18.31 9.12 21.19
C LEU A 264 -17.76 9.82 22.44
N GLY A 265 -16.59 10.47 22.33
CA GLY A 265 -16.01 11.28 23.40
C GLY A 265 -16.92 12.45 23.82
N MET A 266 -17.61 13.10 22.88
CA MET A 266 -18.54 14.19 23.17
C MET A 266 -19.87 13.75 23.79
N ILE A 267 -20.34 12.51 23.52
CA ILE A 267 -21.62 11.98 24.05
C ILE A 267 -21.52 11.67 25.55
N ASN A 268 -20.31 11.55 26.12
CA ASN A 268 -20.13 11.36 27.56
C ASN A 268 -20.34 12.68 28.35
N ILE A 269 -21.56 13.19 28.31
CA ILE A 269 -21.97 14.50 28.86
C ILE A 269 -21.81 14.55 30.39
N PHE A 270 -21.82 13.40 31.07
CA PHE A 270 -21.62 13.36 32.52
C PHE A 270 -20.16 13.64 32.95
N SER A 271 -19.19 13.38 32.06
CA SER A 271 -17.80 13.81 32.25
C SER A 271 -17.59 15.31 31.92
N LEU A 272 -18.54 15.92 31.21
CA LEU A 272 -18.44 17.26 30.62
C LEU A 272 -18.51 18.38 31.66
N VAL A 273 -19.18 18.13 32.78
CA VAL A 273 -19.27 19.09 33.90
C VAL A 273 -17.94 19.20 34.64
N PHE A 274 -17.09 18.17 34.58
CA PHE A 274 -15.89 18.09 35.41
C PHE A 274 -14.61 18.51 34.68
N ASP A 275 -14.53 18.35 33.34
CA ASP A 275 -13.32 18.71 32.56
C ASP A 275 -13.65 19.44 31.24
N PRO A 276 -13.95 20.76 31.27
CA PRO A 276 -14.32 21.52 30.06
C PRO A 276 -13.19 21.57 29.01
N PHE A 277 -11.94 21.40 29.43
CA PHE A 277 -10.79 21.33 28.53
C PHE A 277 -10.87 20.11 27.60
N HIS A 278 -11.20 18.93 28.12
CA HIS A 278 -11.33 17.71 27.31
C HIS A 278 -12.41 17.85 26.24
N TYR A 279 -13.52 18.52 26.56
CA TYR A 279 -14.56 18.79 25.58
C TYR A 279 -14.09 19.72 24.46
N LEU A 280 -13.40 20.81 24.82
CA LEU A 280 -12.88 21.77 23.83
C LEU A 280 -11.94 21.09 22.83
N VAL A 281 -11.06 20.22 23.31
CA VAL A 281 -10.14 19.51 22.43
C VAL A 281 -10.84 18.40 21.64
N GLY A 282 -11.85 17.73 22.21
CA GLY A 282 -12.70 16.79 21.46
C GLY A 282 -13.42 17.45 20.28
N VAL A 283 -13.96 18.65 20.49
CA VAL A 283 -14.55 19.48 19.43
C VAL A 283 -13.51 19.87 18.38
N TYR A 284 -12.31 20.26 18.82
CA TYR A 284 -11.19 20.57 17.91
C TYR A 284 -10.82 19.37 17.04
N ASN A 285 -10.59 18.20 17.64
CA ASN A 285 -10.27 16.96 16.94
C ASN A 285 -11.37 16.57 15.95
N PHE A 286 -12.64 16.75 16.30
CA PHE A 286 -13.76 16.50 15.39
C PHE A 286 -13.68 17.35 14.12
N PHE A 287 -13.42 18.66 14.23
CA PHE A 287 -13.30 19.53 13.06
C PHE A 287 -12.08 19.19 12.18
N PHE A 288 -10.94 18.87 12.79
CA PHE A 288 -9.76 18.44 12.05
C PHE A 288 -9.95 17.09 11.36
N ALA A 289 -10.59 16.14 12.04
CA ALA A 289 -10.94 14.85 11.46
C ALA A 289 -11.90 15.02 10.26
N LEU A 290 -12.91 15.89 10.39
CA LEU A 290 -13.82 16.20 9.30
C LEU A 290 -13.10 16.86 8.12
N ALA A 291 -12.16 17.77 8.39
CA ALA A 291 -11.33 18.37 7.35
C ALA A 291 -10.49 17.31 6.61
N MET A 292 -9.87 16.36 7.34
CA MET A 292 -9.14 15.24 6.72
C MET A 292 -10.05 14.35 5.87
N VAL A 293 -11.25 14.00 6.34
CA VAL A 293 -12.26 13.26 5.58
C VAL A 293 -12.61 13.96 4.27
N VAL A 294 -12.77 15.29 4.27
CA VAL A 294 -13.06 16.09 3.07
C VAL A 294 -11.86 16.15 2.11
N LEU A 295 -10.65 16.24 2.64
CA LEU A 295 -9.42 16.31 1.84
C LEU A 295 -9.11 14.99 1.14
N ASP A 296 -9.23 13.88 1.87
CA ASP A 296 -8.84 12.56 1.39
C ASP A 296 -9.99 11.77 0.76
N GLY A 297 -11.25 12.11 1.04
CA GLY A 297 -12.39 11.51 0.35
C GLY A 297 -12.42 11.83 -1.14
N GLU A 298 -13.14 11.02 -1.90
CA GLU A 298 -13.26 11.18 -3.35
C GLU A 298 -13.92 12.53 -3.69
N SER A 299 -13.41 13.23 -4.71
CA SER A 299 -13.94 14.56 -5.06
C SER A 299 -15.38 14.53 -5.56
N SER A 300 -15.84 13.38 -6.06
CA SER A 300 -17.22 13.16 -6.50
C SER A 300 -18.22 13.22 -5.34
N TRP A 301 -17.85 12.72 -4.15
CA TRP A 301 -18.74 12.62 -2.99
C TRP A 301 -19.15 14.00 -2.45
N PHE A 302 -18.26 14.98 -2.54
CA PHE A 302 -18.48 16.32 -1.98
C PHE A 302 -19.07 17.32 -2.97
N ARG A 303 -19.31 16.94 -4.24
CA ARG A 303 -20.00 17.82 -5.20
C ARG A 303 -21.41 18.18 -4.75
N HIS A 304 -22.08 17.29 -4.02
CA HIS A 304 -23.41 17.54 -3.46
C HIS A 304 -23.36 18.23 -2.08
N CYS A 305 -22.18 18.28 -1.44
CA CYS A 305 -21.99 18.85 -0.10
C CYS A 305 -21.30 20.23 -0.21
N CYS A 306 -21.98 21.20 -0.84
CA CYS A 306 -21.63 22.63 -0.83
C CYS A 306 -20.20 22.99 -1.28
N ASP A 307 -19.54 22.16 -2.09
CA ASP A 307 -18.13 22.36 -2.50
C ASP A 307 -17.19 22.61 -1.31
N CYS A 308 -17.44 21.97 -0.17
CA CYS A 308 -16.67 22.15 1.07
C CYS A 308 -15.16 22.02 0.84
N ARG A 309 -14.73 21.11 -0.04
CA ARG A 309 -13.33 20.94 -0.41
C ARG A 309 -12.72 22.17 -1.09
N SER A 310 -13.44 22.78 -2.03
CA SER A 310 -12.98 23.99 -2.74
C SER A 310 -12.86 25.17 -1.79
N ARG A 311 -13.82 25.34 -0.88
CA ARG A 311 -13.78 26.38 0.16
C ARG A 311 -12.62 26.17 1.14
N LEU A 312 -12.35 24.92 1.51
CA LEU A 312 -11.23 24.57 2.37
C LEU A 312 -9.89 24.90 1.70
N PHE A 313 -9.73 24.60 0.40
CA PHE A 313 -8.52 24.97 -0.36
C PHE A 313 -8.38 26.47 -0.60
N GLN A 314 -9.48 27.20 -0.78
CA GLN A 314 -9.44 28.66 -0.87
C GLN A 314 -8.98 29.29 0.45
N SER A 315 -9.43 28.74 1.58
CA SER A 315 -9.06 29.23 2.92
C SER A 315 -7.64 28.82 3.31
N PHE A 316 -7.22 27.61 2.93
CA PHE A 316 -5.93 27.03 3.28
C PHE A 316 -5.23 26.45 2.04
N PRO A 317 -4.59 27.30 1.20
CA PRO A 317 -3.97 26.87 -0.05
C PRO A 317 -2.88 25.82 0.12
N PHE A 318 -2.18 25.84 1.28
CA PHE A 318 -1.14 24.85 1.57
C PHE A 318 -1.69 23.42 1.63
N LEU A 319 -2.96 23.22 2.02
CA LEU A 319 -3.61 21.90 2.05
C LEU A 319 -3.86 21.32 0.66
N ALA A 320 -3.80 22.13 -0.40
CA ALA A 320 -3.85 21.60 -1.77
C ALA A 320 -2.57 20.83 -2.14
N THR A 321 -1.47 21.09 -1.42
CA THR A 321 -0.19 20.41 -1.65
C THR A 321 -0.10 19.08 -0.90
N GLN A 322 0.60 18.11 -1.48
CA GLN A 322 0.94 16.84 -0.83
C GLN A 322 1.61 17.02 0.56
N PRO A 323 2.69 17.83 0.70
CA PRO A 323 3.31 18.04 2.01
C PRO A 323 2.39 18.76 3.01
N GLY A 324 1.56 19.71 2.56
CA GLY A 324 0.61 20.38 3.46
C GLY A 324 -0.42 19.42 4.06
N ARG A 325 -0.93 18.47 3.26
CA ARG A 325 -1.79 17.38 3.79
C ARG A 325 -1.03 16.48 4.75
N ALA A 326 0.21 16.11 4.42
CA ALA A 326 1.02 15.29 5.32
C ALA A 326 1.26 15.99 6.67
N LEU A 327 1.60 17.28 6.68
CA LEU A 327 1.77 18.06 7.90
C LEU A 327 0.48 18.15 8.74
N LEU A 328 -0.68 18.28 8.08
CA LEU A 328 -1.98 18.22 8.76
C LEU A 328 -2.17 16.88 9.49
N HIS A 329 -1.91 15.76 8.82
CA HIS A 329 -2.00 14.42 9.42
C HIS A 329 -1.01 14.24 10.58
N PHE A 330 0.21 14.76 10.42
CA PHE A 330 1.22 14.72 11.48
C PHE A 330 0.73 15.46 12.72
N TYR A 331 0.27 16.70 12.54
CA TYR A 331 -0.22 17.55 13.61
C TYR A 331 -1.41 16.93 14.34
N VAL A 332 -2.42 16.46 13.60
CA VAL A 332 -3.59 15.82 14.22
C VAL A 332 -3.19 14.50 14.90
N GLY A 333 -2.26 13.75 14.30
CA GLY A 333 -1.72 12.54 14.88
C GLY A 333 -1.01 12.77 16.21
N THR A 334 -0.11 13.76 16.29
CA THR A 334 0.62 14.08 17.52
C THR A 334 -0.28 14.64 18.62
N VAL A 335 -1.26 15.47 18.26
CA VAL A 335 -2.28 15.95 19.22
C VAL A 335 -3.04 14.76 19.80
N ASN A 336 -3.52 13.83 18.98
CA ASN A 336 -4.24 12.65 19.48
C ASN A 336 -3.39 11.74 20.37
N ILE A 337 -2.09 11.58 20.09
CA ILE A 337 -1.19 10.79 20.96
C ILE A 337 -0.95 11.52 22.30
N ALA A 338 -0.81 12.85 22.27
CA ALA A 338 -0.62 13.65 23.47
C ALA A 338 -1.87 13.72 24.36
N MET A 339 -3.04 13.45 23.77
CA MET A 339 -4.31 13.40 24.47
C MET A 339 -4.59 12.01 25.01
N MET A 340 -4.38 11.83 26.31
CA MET A 340 -4.79 10.63 27.03
C MET A 340 -5.89 11.01 28.03
N PRO A 341 -7.18 10.97 27.63
CA PRO A 341 -8.30 11.23 28.52
C PRO A 341 -8.47 10.22 29.68
N GLY A 342 -7.65 9.16 29.73
CA GLY A 342 -7.74 8.07 30.68
C GLY A 342 -8.58 6.90 30.14
N GLY A 343 -8.20 5.68 30.53
CA GLY A 343 -8.99 4.46 30.31
C GLY A 343 -8.91 3.91 28.88
N PHE A 344 -9.98 3.24 28.43
CA PHE A 344 -9.99 2.55 27.13
C PHE A 344 -9.86 3.50 25.92
N MET A 345 -10.30 4.76 26.05
CA MET A 345 -10.21 5.72 24.94
C MET A 345 -8.76 6.10 24.62
N ASP A 346 -7.83 6.03 25.58
CA ASP A 346 -6.40 6.31 25.37
C ASP A 346 -5.82 5.42 24.29
N ILE A 347 -6.17 4.14 24.32
CA ILE A 347 -5.75 3.14 23.34
C ILE A 347 -6.19 3.56 21.94
N VAL A 348 -7.46 3.96 21.82
CA VAL A 348 -8.04 4.37 20.53
C VAL A 348 -7.35 5.63 20.02
N PHE A 349 -7.15 6.63 20.88
CA PHE A 349 -6.49 7.89 20.52
C PHE A 349 -5.02 7.69 20.14
N VAL A 350 -4.28 6.85 20.87
CA VAL A 350 -2.89 6.51 20.55
C VAL A 350 -2.80 5.69 19.26
N ALA A 351 -3.69 4.72 19.04
CA ALA A 351 -3.70 3.93 17.81
C ALA A 351 -4.03 4.78 16.57
N VAL A 352 -5.11 5.57 16.64
CA VAL A 352 -5.54 6.47 15.56
C VAL A 352 -4.47 7.56 15.34
N GLY A 353 -4.02 8.22 16.39
CA GLY A 353 -2.98 9.25 16.31
C GLY A 353 -1.66 8.71 15.76
N GLY A 354 -1.21 7.55 16.25
CA GLY A 354 -0.03 6.86 15.75
C GLY A 354 -0.14 6.50 14.27
N SER A 355 -1.28 5.99 13.84
CA SER A 355 -1.51 5.69 12.42
C SER A 355 -1.48 6.95 11.54
N LEU A 356 -2.02 8.09 11.99
CA LEU A 356 -1.92 9.37 11.28
C LEU A 356 -0.47 9.88 11.17
N VAL A 357 0.33 9.74 12.23
CA VAL A 357 1.76 10.09 12.20
C VAL A 357 2.50 9.23 11.18
N VAL A 358 2.27 7.91 11.18
CA VAL A 358 2.88 6.99 10.20
C VAL A 358 2.45 7.35 8.78
N CYS A 359 1.15 7.61 8.56
CA CYS A 359 0.63 8.07 7.27
C CYS A 359 1.31 9.34 6.78
N SER A 360 1.49 10.31 7.67
CA SER A 360 2.17 11.56 7.35
C SER A 360 3.61 11.32 6.89
N ILE A 361 4.38 10.51 7.64
CA ILE A 361 5.75 10.18 7.28
C ILE A 361 5.79 9.49 5.90
N LEU A 362 4.86 8.55 5.65
CA LEU A 362 4.75 7.89 4.35
C LEU A 362 4.44 8.88 3.22
N MET A 363 3.55 9.86 3.44
CA MET A 363 3.25 10.90 2.46
C MET A 363 4.47 11.80 2.16
N VAL A 364 5.24 12.19 3.19
CA VAL A 364 6.46 13.00 3.05
C VAL A 364 7.55 12.23 2.32
N LEU A 365 7.79 10.98 2.71
CA LEU A 365 8.77 10.11 2.05
C LEU A 365 8.38 9.93 0.57
N HIS A 366 7.13 9.59 0.28
CA HIS A 366 6.68 9.43 -1.10
C HIS A 366 6.86 10.70 -1.92
N HIS A 367 6.62 11.88 -1.34
CA HIS A 367 6.86 13.15 -2.02
C HIS A 367 8.34 13.34 -2.38
N ASN A 368 9.25 13.07 -1.45
CA ASN A 368 10.69 13.24 -1.64
C ASN A 368 11.31 12.21 -2.60
N TYR A 369 10.80 10.97 -2.61
CA TYR A 369 11.32 9.92 -3.49
C TYR A 369 10.78 10.02 -4.93
N CYS A 370 9.52 10.39 -5.13
CA CYS A 370 8.95 10.51 -6.48
C CYS A 370 9.50 11.70 -7.27
N LEU A 371 9.86 12.80 -6.61
CA LEU A 371 10.43 13.98 -7.29
C LEU A 371 11.90 13.79 -7.70
N LYS A 372 12.57 12.74 -7.24
CA LYS A 372 13.99 12.48 -7.49
C LYS A 372 14.27 11.40 -8.52
N VAL A 373 13.27 10.80 -9.17
CA VAL A 373 13.55 9.90 -10.30
C VAL A 373 14.09 10.78 -11.42
N PRO A 374 15.40 10.73 -11.73
CA PRO A 374 15.96 11.47 -12.84
C PRO A 374 15.26 10.97 -14.10
N GLU A 375 14.89 11.86 -15.01
CA GLU A 375 14.46 11.46 -16.34
C GLU A 375 15.48 10.44 -16.87
N TRP A 376 15.02 9.21 -17.08
CA TRP A 376 15.89 8.15 -17.58
C TRP A 376 16.47 8.64 -18.91
N PRO A 377 17.80 8.61 -19.09
CA PRO A 377 18.44 9.03 -20.32
C PRO A 377 18.30 7.93 -21.37
N PHE A 378 17.06 7.53 -21.70
CA PHE A 378 16.77 6.84 -22.95
C PHE A 378 16.56 7.88 -24.05
N GLY A 379 17.53 8.79 -24.17
CA GLY A 379 17.77 9.49 -25.42
C GLY A 379 18.40 8.47 -26.36
N HIS A 380 17.58 7.84 -27.19
CA HIS A 380 18.07 7.17 -28.40
C HIS A 380 18.88 8.21 -29.19
N ARG A 381 20.21 8.09 -29.15
CA ARG A 381 21.04 8.67 -30.21
C ARG A 381 20.71 7.90 -31.47
N THR A 382 19.89 8.51 -32.31
CA THR A 382 19.76 8.18 -33.74
C THR A 382 21.07 8.38 -34.47
#